data_AF-A0A957G4E0-F1
#
_entry.id   AF-A0A957G4E0-F1
#
_cell.length_a   1.000
_cell.length_b   1.000
_cell.length_c   1.000
_cell.angle_alpha   90.00
_cell.angle_beta   90.00
_cell.angle_gamma   90.00
#
_symmetry.space_group_name_H-M   'P 1'
#
loop_
_entity.id
_entity.type
_entity.pdbx_description
1 polymer ?
#
loop_
_entity_poly.entity_id
_entity_poly.type
_entity_poly.pdbx_seq_one_letter_code
_entity_poly.pdbx_strand_id
1 'polypeptide(L)'
;MPTAEGFADKATTALGEEPRQAASATGNLPPLPTVMHILWSDVASSQRAAELKAMGFDGVFKCVAYRPNYPAPPIHAAGEWRLVESVEGQYDWTDLRRCLDAALQANMWIIPEIVINIPPDWFVDRYPDSILRDNRGEIVPANVDAPYLLSPWFVASGDADADLIPFISSFLALVSDYPNVAGIMVGNFLLNNLPWRLGSGPDFTYWPVFDAYALADYQGQFGTQPPATWANYLAMSPSAQSAFRGWLIAAISDN
;
A
#
# COMPACT_ATOMS: atom_id res chain seq x y z
N MET A 1 -23.64 -12.42 -8.29
CA MET A 1 -23.45 -11.68 -7.03
C MET A 1 -23.27 -12.71 -5.92
N PRO A 2 -22.05 -12.92 -5.39
CA PRO A 2 -21.87 -13.75 -4.21
C PRO A 2 -22.44 -13.02 -2.98
N THR A 3 -23.07 -13.75 -2.07
CA THR A 3 -23.64 -13.23 -0.83
C THR A 3 -22.55 -13.02 0.24
N ALA A 4 -22.79 -12.07 1.14
CA ALA A 4 -21.88 -11.64 2.20
C ALA A 4 -21.40 -12.76 3.17
N GLU A 5 -22.00 -13.95 3.12
CA GLU A 5 -21.67 -15.09 4.00
C GLU A 5 -20.34 -15.77 3.66
N GLY A 6 -19.77 -15.55 2.46
CA GLY A 6 -18.48 -16.13 2.07
C GLY A 6 -17.23 -15.36 2.54
N PHE A 7 -17.39 -14.13 3.04
CA PHE A 7 -16.26 -13.25 3.39
C PHE A 7 -15.71 -13.50 4.80
N ALA A 8 -16.54 -13.98 5.72
CA ALA A 8 -16.13 -14.18 7.12
C ALA A 8 -15.17 -15.38 7.29
N ASP A 9 -15.34 -16.43 6.47
CA ASP A 9 -14.66 -17.72 6.65
C ASP A 9 -13.16 -17.68 6.30
N LYS A 10 -12.74 -16.77 5.39
CA LYS A 10 -11.30 -16.58 5.08
C LYS A 10 -10.57 -15.74 6.14
N ALA A 11 -11.26 -14.81 6.83
CA ALA A 11 -10.66 -13.98 7.87
C ALA A 11 -10.41 -14.75 9.17
N THR A 12 -11.20 -15.81 9.45
CA THR A 12 -11.07 -16.58 10.69
C THR A 12 -9.94 -17.61 10.66
N THR A 13 -9.57 -18.12 9.49
CA THR A 13 -8.42 -19.02 9.30
C THR A 13 -7.06 -18.33 9.44
N ALA A 14 -7.03 -16.99 9.41
CA ALA A 14 -5.81 -16.17 9.53
C ALA A 14 -5.21 -16.13 10.95
N LEU A 15 -5.97 -16.49 11.99
CA LEU A 15 -5.59 -16.30 13.38
C LEU A 15 -5.59 -17.63 14.13
N GLY A 16 -4.65 -18.53 13.80
CA GLY A 16 -4.42 -19.77 14.56
C GLY A 16 -4.06 -19.59 16.05
N GLU A 17 -4.27 -18.41 16.62
CA GLU A 17 -4.17 -18.09 18.04
C GLU A 17 -5.48 -17.44 18.51
N GLU A 18 -5.99 -17.85 19.68
CA GLU A 18 -7.14 -17.20 20.33
C GLU A 18 -6.93 -15.68 20.43
N PRO A 19 -7.99 -14.86 20.29
CA PRO A 19 -7.91 -13.42 20.49
C PRO A 19 -7.33 -13.13 21.87
N ARG A 20 -6.12 -12.57 21.91
CA ARG A 20 -5.50 -12.12 23.16
C ARG A 20 -6.38 -10.98 23.67
N GLN A 21 -6.81 -11.06 24.93
CA GLN A 21 -7.47 -9.93 25.56
C GLN A 21 -6.58 -8.69 25.40
N ALA A 22 -7.09 -7.68 24.71
CA ALA A 22 -6.47 -6.37 24.64
C ALA A 22 -6.14 -5.93 26.07
N ALA A 23 -4.86 -5.94 26.42
CA ALA A 23 -4.44 -5.50 27.73
C ALA A 23 -4.91 -4.06 27.90
N SER A 24 -5.67 -3.78 28.97
CA SER A 24 -6.15 -2.44 29.31
C SER A 24 -4.98 -1.55 29.72
N ALA A 25 -4.11 -1.19 28.77
CA ALA A 25 -2.92 -0.37 28.97
C ALA A 25 -3.16 1.09 28.53
N THR A 26 -4.42 1.50 28.38
CA THR A 26 -4.81 2.87 28.01
C THR A 26 -4.45 3.92 29.07
N GLY A 27 -4.02 3.51 30.27
CA GLY A 27 -3.74 4.44 31.38
C GLY A 27 -2.40 5.19 31.34
N ASN A 28 -1.41 4.80 30.52
CA ASN A 28 -0.02 5.27 30.67
C ASN A 28 0.67 5.76 29.38
N LEU A 29 -0.04 5.91 28.26
CA LEU A 29 0.58 6.39 27.03
C LEU A 29 0.88 7.90 27.12
N PRO A 30 2.03 8.36 26.60
CA PRO A 30 2.34 9.79 26.54
C PRO A 30 1.38 10.52 25.60
N PRO A 31 1.31 11.87 25.62
CA PRO A 31 0.59 12.62 24.59
C PRO A 31 1.06 12.25 23.18
N LEU A 32 0.18 12.38 22.18
CA LEU A 32 0.54 12.19 20.79
C LEU A 32 1.67 13.16 20.38
N PRO A 33 2.73 12.66 19.70
CA PRO A 33 3.90 13.46 19.38
C PRO A 33 3.67 14.32 18.13
N THR A 34 4.46 15.40 18.02
CA THR A 34 4.47 16.26 16.83
C THR A 34 5.44 15.78 15.75
N VAL A 35 6.37 14.88 16.10
CA VAL A 35 7.38 14.32 15.20
C VAL A 35 7.35 12.80 15.30
N MET A 36 7.37 12.13 14.14
CA MET A 36 7.40 10.67 14.01
C MET A 36 8.64 10.22 13.25
N HIS A 37 9.21 9.07 13.63
CA HIS A 37 10.46 8.52 13.06
C HIS A 37 10.27 7.26 12.25
N ILE A 38 11.00 7.09 11.16
CA ILE A 38 10.98 5.83 10.41
C ILE A 38 11.79 4.75 11.13
N LEU A 39 11.15 3.60 11.38
CA LEU A 39 11.78 2.44 12.01
C LEU A 39 11.94 1.29 11.02
N TRP A 40 13.07 0.61 11.11
CA TRP A 40 13.41 -0.55 10.31
C TRP A 40 13.16 -1.82 11.14
N SER A 41 12.60 -2.87 10.56
CA SER A 41 12.17 -4.08 11.25
C SER A 41 13.36 -4.92 11.68
N ASP A 42 14.39 -5.01 10.84
CA ASP A 42 15.66 -5.69 11.15
C ASP A 42 16.39 -5.06 12.36
N VAL A 43 16.16 -3.77 12.62
CA VAL A 43 16.61 -3.08 13.84
C VAL A 43 15.48 -2.84 14.86
N ALA A 44 14.24 -3.28 14.58
CA ALA A 44 13.10 -3.10 15.47
C ALA A 44 13.24 -4.03 16.67
N SER A 45 13.75 -3.44 17.73
CA SER A 45 13.92 -4.05 19.03
C SER A 45 13.47 -3.05 20.09
N SER A 46 13.05 -3.54 21.24
CA SER A 46 12.74 -2.69 22.38
C SER A 46 13.96 -1.85 22.81
N GLN A 47 15.17 -2.38 22.67
CA GLN A 47 16.41 -1.61 22.88
C GLN A 47 16.49 -0.42 21.92
N ARG A 48 16.34 -0.64 20.61
CA ARG A 48 16.45 0.44 19.62
C ARG A 48 15.35 1.49 19.80
N ALA A 49 14.13 1.06 20.10
CA ALA A 49 13.04 1.96 20.39
C ALA A 49 13.29 2.76 21.69
N ALA A 50 13.85 2.14 22.74
CA ALA A 50 14.25 2.84 23.95
C ALA A 50 15.38 3.86 23.71
N GLU A 51 16.34 3.56 22.83
CA GLU A 51 17.38 4.52 22.42
C GLU A 51 16.76 5.74 21.73
N LEU A 52 15.82 5.53 20.79
CA LEU A 52 15.10 6.61 20.12
C LEU A 52 14.30 7.44 21.13
N LYS A 53 13.61 6.79 22.08
CA LYS A 53 12.89 7.45 23.16
C LYS A 53 13.82 8.32 24.02
N ALA A 54 15.00 7.82 24.36
CA ALA A 54 16.01 8.57 25.11
C ALA A 54 16.55 9.79 24.34
N MET A 55 16.50 9.77 23.00
CA MET A 55 16.83 10.90 22.13
C MET A 55 15.68 11.92 21.98
N GLY A 56 14.53 11.68 22.62
CA GLY A 56 13.36 12.55 22.55
C GLY A 56 12.38 12.23 21.43
N PHE A 57 12.49 11.05 20.81
CA PHE A 57 11.50 10.59 19.84
C PHE A 57 10.36 9.88 20.54
N ASP A 58 9.17 10.44 20.43
CA ASP A 58 7.97 9.93 21.11
C ASP A 58 7.08 9.08 20.21
N GLY A 59 7.38 9.01 18.91
CA GLY A 59 6.67 8.13 18.00
C GLY A 59 7.44 7.71 16.76
N VAL A 60 6.93 6.63 16.18
CA VAL A 60 7.43 5.94 15.01
C VAL A 60 6.38 6.01 13.91
N PHE A 61 6.82 6.18 12.68
CA PHE A 61 6.00 6.19 11.48
C PHE A 61 6.63 5.27 10.46
N LYS A 62 5.85 4.35 9.89
CA LYS A 62 6.32 3.36 8.92
C LYS A 62 7.34 2.37 9.51
N CYS A 63 7.08 1.10 9.22
CA CYS A 63 7.95 0.00 9.61
C CYS A 63 8.48 -0.64 8.35
N VAL A 64 9.80 -0.68 8.19
CA VAL A 64 10.40 -1.23 6.98
C VAL A 64 10.99 -2.61 7.24
N ALA A 65 10.51 -3.65 6.58
CA ALA A 65 11.11 -4.98 6.59
C ALA A 65 12.13 -5.24 5.49
N TYR A 66 13.12 -6.08 5.82
CA TYR A 66 14.09 -6.67 4.91
C TYR A 66 13.78 -8.16 4.74
N ARG A 67 13.60 -8.64 3.51
CA ARG A 67 13.41 -10.07 3.19
C ARG A 67 14.62 -10.57 2.37
N PRO A 68 15.50 -11.42 2.94
CA PRO A 68 16.74 -11.85 2.30
C PRO A 68 16.55 -12.68 1.01
N ASN A 69 15.34 -13.17 0.74
CA ASN A 69 15.04 -13.95 -0.46
C ASN A 69 14.68 -13.08 -1.69
N TYR A 70 14.70 -11.75 -1.56
CA TYR A 70 14.51 -10.83 -2.69
C TYR A 70 15.89 -10.42 -3.25
N PRO A 71 16.09 -10.42 -4.59
CA PRO A 71 17.41 -10.44 -5.26
C PRO A 71 18.25 -9.14 -5.23
N ALA A 72 17.84 -8.11 -4.50
CA ALA A 72 18.60 -6.90 -4.19
C ALA A 72 18.20 -6.47 -2.76
N PRO A 73 18.74 -5.41 -2.14
CA PRO A 73 18.22 -4.96 -0.86
C PRO A 73 17.14 -3.88 -1.06
N PRO A 74 15.86 -4.21 -1.30
CA PRO A 74 14.82 -3.25 -1.09
C PRO A 74 14.20 -3.40 0.30
N ILE A 75 13.67 -2.26 0.67
CA ILE A 75 13.32 -1.75 1.98
C ILE A 75 11.81 -1.60 1.84
N HIS A 76 11.05 -2.57 2.35
CA HIS A 76 9.61 -2.66 2.10
C HIS A 76 8.81 -2.38 3.35
N ALA A 77 7.58 -1.89 3.25
CA ALA A 77 6.77 -1.75 4.46
C ALA A 77 6.46 -3.14 5.03
N ALA A 78 6.52 -3.29 6.35
CA ALA A 78 6.15 -4.53 7.03
C ALA A 78 4.66 -4.89 6.85
N GLY A 79 3.84 -3.96 6.33
CA GLY A 79 2.46 -4.19 5.90
C GLY A 79 2.26 -4.23 4.38
N GLU A 80 3.29 -4.56 3.60
CA GLU A 80 3.18 -4.73 2.16
C GLU A 80 2.50 -6.04 1.78
N TRP A 81 1.43 -5.92 0.99
CA TRP A 81 0.56 -7.03 0.63
C TRP A 81 1.32 -8.19 0.00
N ARG A 82 2.17 -7.90 -0.99
CA ARG A 82 3.04 -8.89 -1.64
C ARG A 82 3.89 -9.72 -0.66
N LEU A 83 4.39 -9.10 0.40
CA LEU A 83 5.29 -9.74 1.35
C LEU A 83 4.54 -10.47 2.46
N VAL A 84 3.45 -9.89 2.93
CA VAL A 84 2.64 -10.44 4.01
C VAL A 84 1.82 -11.62 3.51
N GLU A 85 1.22 -11.50 2.33
CA GLU A 85 0.37 -12.52 1.72
C GLU A 85 1.04 -13.11 0.47
N SER A 86 2.24 -13.66 0.64
CA SER A 86 2.96 -14.31 -0.48
C SER A 86 2.25 -15.57 -1.01
N VAL A 87 1.36 -16.14 -0.21
CA VAL A 87 0.45 -17.24 -0.57
C VAL A 87 -0.97 -16.79 -0.22
N GLU A 88 -1.92 -16.97 -1.13
CA GLU A 88 -3.30 -16.54 -0.93
C GLU A 88 -3.87 -17.05 0.40
N GLY A 89 -4.43 -16.12 1.19
CA GLY A 89 -5.06 -16.39 2.47
C GLY A 89 -4.08 -16.68 3.61
N GLN A 90 -2.76 -16.61 3.40
CA GLN A 90 -1.75 -16.84 4.43
C GLN A 90 -1.00 -15.56 4.74
N TYR A 91 -1.26 -14.98 5.91
CA TYR A 91 -0.70 -13.70 6.33
C TYR A 91 0.46 -13.86 7.30
N ASP A 92 1.66 -13.46 6.88
CA ASP A 92 2.86 -13.38 7.73
C ASP A 92 3.07 -11.95 8.26
N TRP A 93 2.50 -11.69 9.42
CA TRP A 93 2.61 -10.40 10.12
C TRP A 93 3.82 -10.29 11.06
N THR A 94 4.78 -11.24 11.00
CA THR A 94 5.88 -11.33 11.98
C THR A 94 6.68 -10.03 12.09
N ASP A 95 7.03 -9.42 10.95
CA ASP A 95 7.81 -8.18 10.93
C ASP A 95 7.06 -6.99 11.50
N LEU A 96 5.77 -6.85 11.17
CA LEU A 96 4.94 -5.76 11.67
C LEU A 96 4.72 -5.92 13.18
N ARG A 97 4.45 -7.15 13.65
CA ARG A 97 4.28 -7.46 15.07
C ARG A 97 5.51 -7.07 15.88
N ARG A 98 6.72 -7.42 15.39
CA ARG A 98 7.99 -7.05 16.03
C ARG A 98 8.13 -5.54 16.21
N CYS A 99 7.73 -4.75 15.21
CA CYS A 99 7.78 -3.29 15.31
C CYS A 99 6.75 -2.72 16.29
N LEU A 100 5.52 -3.22 16.26
CA LEU A 100 4.46 -2.82 17.17
C LEU A 100 4.83 -3.13 18.64
N ASP A 101 5.36 -4.34 18.89
CA ASP A 101 5.85 -4.75 20.21
C ASP A 101 7.01 -3.88 20.70
N ALA A 102 7.98 -3.59 19.83
CA ALA A 102 9.13 -2.75 20.18
C ALA A 102 8.69 -1.32 20.55
N ALA A 103 7.79 -0.72 19.78
CA ALA A 103 7.25 0.61 20.06
C ALA A 103 6.45 0.63 21.37
N LEU A 104 5.60 -0.38 21.60
CA LEU A 104 4.80 -0.47 22.81
C LEU A 104 5.67 -0.63 24.05
N GLN A 105 6.67 -1.50 24.01
CA GLN A 105 7.62 -1.71 25.12
C GLN A 105 8.45 -0.46 25.44
N ALA A 106 8.75 0.37 24.44
CA ALA A 106 9.45 1.64 24.61
C ALA A 106 8.54 2.82 24.99
N ASN A 107 7.24 2.58 25.16
CA ASN A 107 6.24 3.62 25.43
C ASN A 107 6.24 4.72 24.35
N MET A 108 6.26 4.31 23.08
CA MET A 108 6.23 5.16 21.90
C MET A 108 4.94 4.95 21.10
N TRP A 109 4.44 6.01 20.49
CA TRP A 109 3.37 5.92 19.50
C TRP A 109 3.87 5.31 18.19
N ILE A 110 2.98 4.67 17.44
CA ILE A 110 3.31 4.13 16.12
C ILE A 110 2.19 4.39 15.11
N ILE A 111 2.56 4.73 13.88
CA ILE A 111 1.68 4.74 12.70
C ILE A 111 2.20 3.67 11.74
N PRO A 112 1.62 2.46 11.76
CA PRO A 112 1.94 1.44 10.77
C PRO A 112 1.38 1.82 9.39
N GLU A 113 1.98 1.23 8.35
CA GLU A 113 1.59 1.42 6.96
C GLU A 113 1.07 0.11 6.37
N ILE A 114 -0.05 0.18 5.66
CA ILE A 114 -0.55 -0.89 4.79
C ILE A 114 -0.26 -0.53 3.34
N VAL A 115 0.44 -1.39 2.59
CA VAL A 115 0.85 -1.11 1.20
C VAL A 115 0.18 -2.13 0.28
N ILE A 116 -0.80 -1.67 -0.50
CA ILE A 116 -1.63 -2.53 -1.37
C ILE A 116 -1.29 -2.41 -2.86
N ASN A 117 -0.54 -1.38 -3.24
CA ASN A 117 -0.26 -1.05 -4.63
C ASN A 117 0.74 -2.01 -5.30
N ILE A 118 1.44 -2.84 -4.52
CA ILE A 118 2.29 -3.92 -5.03
C ILE A 118 1.60 -5.25 -4.69
N PRO A 119 0.90 -5.88 -5.66
CA PRO A 119 0.17 -7.10 -5.41
C PRO A 119 1.10 -8.32 -5.34
N PRO A 120 0.69 -9.40 -4.65
CA PRO A 120 1.39 -10.69 -4.68
C PRO A 120 1.23 -11.40 -6.04
N ASP A 121 2.17 -12.27 -6.37
CA ASP A 121 2.20 -12.95 -7.68
C ASP A 121 0.94 -13.80 -7.94
N TRP A 122 0.41 -14.48 -6.91
CA TRP A 122 -0.84 -15.26 -7.03
C TRP A 122 -2.05 -14.41 -7.44
N PHE A 123 -2.07 -13.13 -7.03
CA PHE A 123 -3.13 -12.21 -7.39
C PHE A 123 -2.99 -11.76 -8.84
N VAL A 124 -1.75 -11.48 -9.27
CA VAL A 124 -1.45 -11.13 -10.66
C VAL A 124 -1.80 -12.28 -11.62
N ASP A 125 -1.50 -13.52 -11.23
CA ASP A 125 -1.86 -14.71 -12.01
C ASP A 125 -3.39 -14.84 -12.18
N ARG A 126 -4.16 -14.45 -11.16
CA ARG A 126 -5.63 -14.45 -11.19
C ARG A 126 -6.21 -13.30 -12.00
N TYR A 127 -5.66 -12.11 -11.86
CA TYR A 127 -6.13 -10.89 -12.52
C TYR A 127 -4.99 -10.25 -13.33
N PRO A 128 -4.64 -10.80 -14.51
CA PRO A 128 -3.52 -10.29 -15.31
C PRO A 128 -3.76 -8.86 -15.84
N ASP A 129 -5.02 -8.44 -15.94
CA ASP A 129 -5.43 -7.10 -16.36
C ASP A 129 -5.49 -6.08 -15.22
N SER A 130 -5.20 -6.51 -13.99
CA SER A 130 -5.14 -5.62 -12.81
C SER A 130 -3.89 -4.74 -12.77
N ILE A 131 -2.90 -5.00 -13.63
CA ILE A 131 -1.61 -4.32 -13.60
C ILE A 131 -1.60 -3.11 -14.52
N LEU A 132 -1.03 -2.02 -14.01
CA LEU A 132 -0.88 -0.76 -14.71
C LEU A 132 0.01 -0.92 -15.96
N ARG A 133 -0.45 -0.36 -17.08
CA ARG A 133 0.24 -0.42 -18.37
C ARG A 133 0.42 0.96 -19.00
N ASP A 134 1.50 1.11 -19.75
CA ASP A 134 1.70 2.25 -20.63
C ASP A 134 0.96 2.08 -21.97
N ASN A 135 0.97 3.12 -22.81
CA ASN A 135 0.32 3.13 -24.12
C ASN A 135 0.87 2.12 -25.14
N ARG A 136 2.00 1.46 -24.86
CA ARG A 136 2.56 0.37 -25.68
C ARG A 136 2.05 -0.99 -25.20
N GLY A 137 1.31 -1.01 -24.08
CA GLY A 137 0.88 -2.23 -23.40
C GLY A 137 1.95 -2.80 -22.47
N GLU A 138 3.07 -2.10 -22.26
CA GLU A 138 4.16 -2.55 -21.39
C GLU A 138 3.77 -2.36 -19.93
N ILE A 139 4.18 -3.30 -19.09
CA ILE A 139 3.96 -3.24 -17.64
C ILE A 139 4.78 -2.10 -17.06
N VAL A 140 4.16 -1.30 -16.20
CA VAL A 140 4.83 -0.24 -15.45
C VAL A 140 5.38 -0.85 -14.17
N PRO A 141 6.71 -0.97 -13.99
CA PRO A 141 7.26 -1.53 -12.76
C PRO A 141 7.02 -0.57 -11.61
N ALA A 142 6.65 -1.11 -10.45
CA ALA A 142 6.49 -0.33 -9.22
C ALA A 142 7.84 0.21 -8.72
N ASN A 143 8.92 -0.58 -8.87
CA ASN A 143 10.32 -0.18 -8.69
C ASN A 143 11.23 -1.29 -9.27
N VAL A 144 12.55 -1.22 -9.02
CA VAL A 144 13.54 -2.17 -9.54
C VAL A 144 13.24 -3.63 -9.15
N ASP A 145 12.54 -3.86 -8.03
CA ASP A 145 12.32 -5.18 -7.44
C ASP A 145 10.83 -5.56 -7.33
N ALA A 146 9.93 -4.66 -7.73
CA ALA A 146 8.49 -4.84 -7.79
C ALA A 146 8.02 -4.74 -9.24
N PRO A 147 7.83 -5.89 -9.93
CA PRO A 147 7.56 -5.89 -11.37
C PRO A 147 6.18 -5.34 -11.72
N TYR A 148 5.27 -5.25 -10.74
CA TYR A 148 3.87 -4.89 -10.95
C TYR A 148 3.46 -3.71 -10.09
N LEU A 149 2.69 -2.82 -10.68
CA LEU A 149 1.93 -1.80 -9.98
C LEU A 149 0.44 -2.08 -10.21
N LEU A 150 -0.33 -2.19 -9.13
CA LEU A 150 -1.77 -2.39 -9.20
C LEU A 150 -2.45 -1.15 -9.81
N SER A 151 -3.35 -1.37 -10.77
CA SER A 151 -4.12 -0.31 -11.43
C SER A 151 -5.15 0.29 -10.45
N PRO A 152 -5.17 1.61 -10.26
CA PRO A 152 -6.20 2.28 -9.43
C PRO A 152 -7.61 2.09 -9.97
N TRP A 153 -7.74 1.97 -11.29
CA TRP A 153 -9.03 1.74 -11.93
C TRP A 153 -9.51 0.30 -11.73
N PHE A 154 -8.58 -0.66 -11.58
CA PHE A 154 -8.93 -2.01 -11.17
C PHE A 154 -9.42 -2.04 -9.71
N VAL A 155 -8.78 -1.28 -8.81
CA VAL A 155 -9.26 -1.17 -7.42
C VAL A 155 -10.63 -0.49 -7.38
N ALA A 156 -10.79 0.63 -8.10
CA ALA A 156 -12.03 1.39 -8.14
C ALA A 156 -13.20 0.62 -8.80
N SER A 157 -12.94 -0.41 -9.61
CA SER A 157 -14.01 -1.27 -10.15
C SER A 157 -14.66 -2.16 -9.08
N GLY A 158 -13.99 -2.36 -7.93
CA GLY A 158 -14.38 -3.29 -6.88
C GLY A 158 -13.98 -4.75 -7.16
N ASP A 159 -13.34 -5.04 -8.29
CA ASP A 159 -12.91 -6.42 -8.60
C ASP A 159 -11.82 -6.92 -7.64
N ALA A 160 -11.07 -6.00 -7.04
CA ALA A 160 -10.05 -6.32 -6.03
C ALA A 160 -10.63 -6.64 -4.64
N ASP A 161 -11.89 -6.29 -4.37
CA ASP A 161 -12.47 -6.28 -3.02
C ASP A 161 -12.44 -7.67 -2.36
N ALA A 162 -12.65 -8.73 -3.15
CA ALA A 162 -12.65 -10.10 -2.68
C ALA A 162 -11.32 -10.53 -2.03
N ASP A 163 -10.23 -9.88 -2.42
CA ASP A 163 -8.87 -10.19 -2.00
C ASP A 163 -8.28 -9.09 -1.09
N LEU A 164 -8.58 -7.82 -1.36
CA LEU A 164 -8.12 -6.69 -0.54
C LEU A 164 -8.84 -6.60 0.81
N ILE A 165 -10.16 -6.83 0.86
CA ILE A 165 -10.91 -6.71 2.12
C ILE A 165 -10.38 -7.69 3.19
N PRO A 166 -10.17 -8.99 2.89
CA PRO A 166 -9.57 -9.92 3.85
C PRO A 166 -8.18 -9.50 4.32
N PHE A 167 -7.33 -9.03 3.39
CA PHE A 167 -5.98 -8.54 3.73
C PHE A 167 -6.03 -7.33 4.67
N ILE A 168 -6.81 -6.30 4.33
CA ILE A 168 -7.01 -5.10 5.15
C ILE A 168 -7.61 -5.47 6.51
N SER A 169 -8.59 -6.38 6.53
CA SER A 169 -9.21 -6.84 7.78
C SER A 169 -8.21 -7.54 8.70
N SER A 170 -7.33 -8.38 8.14
CA SER A 170 -6.25 -9.05 8.86
C SER A 170 -5.24 -8.06 9.46
N PHE A 171 -4.89 -7.01 8.70
CA PHE A 171 -4.07 -5.89 9.20
C PHE A 171 -4.76 -5.17 10.36
N LEU A 172 -6.04 -4.80 10.19
CA LEU A 172 -6.82 -4.08 11.20
C LEU A 172 -6.98 -4.89 12.49
N ALA A 173 -7.22 -6.21 12.37
CA ALA A 173 -7.28 -7.11 13.51
C ALA A 173 -5.96 -7.08 14.30
N LEU A 174 -4.81 -7.21 13.62
CA LEU A 174 -3.50 -7.15 14.27
C LEU A 174 -3.28 -5.83 15.00
N VAL A 175 -3.47 -4.69 14.33
CA VAL A 175 -3.13 -3.38 14.92
C VAL A 175 -4.10 -2.96 16.03
N SER A 176 -5.32 -3.51 16.05
CA SER A 176 -6.31 -3.25 17.09
C SER A 176 -5.89 -3.75 18.48
N ASP A 177 -4.97 -4.71 18.54
CA ASP A 177 -4.39 -5.22 19.79
C ASP A 177 -3.39 -4.23 20.43
N TYR A 178 -3.00 -3.17 19.72
CA TYR A 178 -1.92 -2.26 20.11
C TYR A 178 -2.45 -0.86 20.48
N PRO A 179 -2.50 -0.52 21.78
CA PRO A 179 -3.08 0.75 22.22
C PRO A 179 -2.24 1.98 21.84
N ASN A 180 -0.97 1.78 21.49
CA ASN A 180 -0.04 2.84 21.06
C ASN A 180 -0.08 3.11 19.55
N VAL A 181 -1.03 2.51 18.82
CA VAL A 181 -1.27 2.85 17.41
C VAL A 181 -2.02 4.18 17.34
N ALA A 182 -1.35 5.21 16.83
CA ALA A 182 -1.89 6.58 16.74
C ALA A 182 -2.81 6.78 15.52
N GLY A 183 -2.70 5.91 14.53
CA GLY A 183 -3.38 5.98 13.25
C GLY A 183 -2.79 4.96 12.29
N ILE A 184 -3.36 4.85 11.10
CA ILE A 184 -2.89 3.95 10.05
C ILE A 184 -2.61 4.78 8.82
N MET A 185 -1.49 4.52 8.17
CA MET A 185 -1.22 5.05 6.85
C MET A 185 -1.61 4.02 5.79
N VAL A 186 -2.48 4.42 4.87
CA VAL A 186 -2.75 3.63 3.66
C VAL A 186 -1.77 4.07 2.59
N GLY A 187 -0.82 3.19 2.30
CA GLY A 187 0.17 3.39 1.27
C GLY A 187 -0.39 3.09 -0.10
N ASN A 188 -0.81 4.14 -0.80
CA ASN A 188 -0.94 4.17 -2.26
C ASN A 188 0.19 5.04 -2.86
N PHE A 189 1.42 4.76 -2.43
CA PHE A 189 2.55 5.67 -2.60
C PHE A 189 2.96 5.89 -4.04
N LEU A 190 2.68 4.96 -4.95
CA LEU A 190 3.27 5.00 -6.27
C LEU A 190 2.53 5.90 -7.25
N LEU A 191 1.23 6.19 -7.11
CA LEU A 191 0.58 7.19 -7.98
C LEU A 191 0.61 8.61 -7.42
N ASN A 192 0.58 8.77 -6.10
CA ASN A 192 0.83 10.06 -5.45
C ASN A 192 2.29 10.52 -5.62
N ASN A 193 3.23 9.56 -5.70
CA ASN A 193 4.60 9.78 -6.14
C ASN A 193 4.86 9.17 -7.52
N LEU A 194 3.86 9.11 -8.41
CA LEU A 194 4.15 9.19 -9.83
C LEU A 194 4.34 10.69 -10.01
N PRO A 195 5.57 11.23 -9.90
CA PRO A 195 5.77 12.56 -10.39
C PRO A 195 5.17 12.63 -11.78
N TRP A 196 4.62 13.79 -12.05
CA TRP A 196 4.47 14.43 -13.35
C TRP A 196 5.78 14.43 -14.18
N ARG A 197 6.81 13.65 -13.77
CA ARG A 197 8.14 13.29 -14.26
C ARG A 197 8.75 12.12 -13.44
N LEU A 198 8.52 10.84 -13.76
CA LEU A 198 9.48 9.81 -13.27
C LEU A 198 10.69 9.78 -14.20
N GLY A 199 11.87 9.72 -13.60
CA GLY A 199 13.17 9.56 -14.28
C GLY A 199 13.87 10.87 -14.69
N SER A 200 15.10 11.05 -14.24
CA SER A 200 16.11 11.93 -14.86
C SER A 200 16.63 11.39 -16.21
N GLY A 201 15.95 10.38 -16.77
CA GLY A 201 16.32 9.68 -18.00
C GLY A 201 15.35 9.98 -19.17
N PRO A 202 15.80 9.80 -20.42
CA PRO A 202 15.09 10.23 -21.63
C PRO A 202 13.82 9.42 -22.00
N ASP A 203 13.46 8.36 -21.26
CA ASP A 203 12.53 7.33 -21.75
C ASP A 203 11.07 7.44 -21.26
N PHE A 204 10.71 8.41 -20.44
CA PHE A 204 9.34 8.55 -19.92
C PHE A 204 8.45 9.43 -20.80
N THR A 205 8.20 8.95 -22.03
CA THR A 205 7.34 9.63 -23.01
C THR A 205 5.84 9.37 -22.77
N TYR A 206 5.49 8.35 -21.99
CA TYR A 206 4.17 7.72 -22.00
C TYR A 206 3.42 7.81 -20.67
N TRP A 207 2.10 7.90 -20.74
CA TRP A 207 1.23 7.87 -19.57
C TRP A 207 0.91 6.43 -19.16
N PRO A 208 1.00 6.08 -17.87
CA PRO A 208 0.70 4.73 -17.38
C PRO A 208 -0.79 4.60 -17.06
N VAL A 209 -1.64 4.75 -18.07
CA VAL A 209 -3.12 4.82 -17.94
C VAL A 209 -3.83 4.02 -19.04
N PHE A 210 -3.16 2.98 -19.54
CA PHE A 210 -3.57 2.21 -20.72
C PHE A 210 -3.86 0.74 -20.41
N ASP A 211 -4.00 0.39 -19.14
CA ASP A 211 -4.66 -0.86 -18.76
C ASP A 211 -6.16 -0.81 -19.12
N ALA A 212 -6.78 -1.98 -19.22
CA ALA A 212 -8.15 -2.12 -19.72
C ALA A 212 -9.16 -1.31 -18.88
N TYR A 213 -8.93 -1.19 -17.57
CA TYR A 213 -9.82 -0.48 -16.65
C TYR A 213 -9.70 1.03 -16.81
N ALA A 214 -8.47 1.56 -16.88
CA ALA A 214 -8.23 2.97 -17.15
C ALA A 214 -8.84 3.42 -18.49
N LEU A 215 -8.67 2.61 -19.54
CA LEU A 215 -9.21 2.89 -20.86
C LEU A 215 -10.75 2.88 -20.87
N ALA A 216 -11.35 1.88 -20.22
CA ALA A 216 -12.81 1.77 -20.12
C ALA A 216 -13.41 2.96 -19.38
N ASP A 217 -12.82 3.36 -18.24
CA ASP A 217 -13.28 4.51 -17.45
C ASP A 217 -13.12 5.83 -18.22
N TYR A 218 -11.94 6.09 -18.81
CA TYR A 218 -11.71 7.30 -19.60
C TYR A 218 -12.66 7.39 -20.80
N GLN A 219 -12.83 6.29 -21.53
CA GLN A 219 -13.72 6.24 -22.69
C GLN A 219 -15.19 6.42 -22.28
N GLY A 220 -15.58 5.88 -21.12
CA GLY A 220 -16.91 6.10 -20.55
C GLY A 220 -17.20 7.57 -20.24
N GLN A 221 -16.21 8.31 -19.76
CA GLN A 221 -16.36 9.72 -19.38
C GLN A 221 -16.21 10.70 -20.55
N PHE A 222 -15.27 10.45 -21.47
CA PHE A 222 -14.87 11.41 -22.49
C PHE A 222 -15.16 10.96 -23.93
N GLY A 223 -15.60 9.71 -24.14
CA GLY A 223 -15.92 9.17 -25.47
C GLY A 223 -14.72 9.06 -26.41
N THR A 224 -13.50 9.15 -25.88
CA THR A 224 -12.25 9.14 -26.64
C THR A 224 -11.17 8.40 -25.85
N GLN A 225 -9.96 8.29 -26.40
CA GLN A 225 -8.80 7.71 -25.74
C GLN A 225 -8.03 8.78 -24.94
N PRO A 226 -7.37 8.42 -23.82
CA PRO A 226 -6.49 9.35 -23.12
C PRO A 226 -5.28 9.72 -24.00
N PRO A 227 -4.63 10.88 -23.76
CA PRO A 227 -3.40 11.22 -24.46
C PRO A 227 -2.33 10.14 -24.22
N ALA A 228 -1.76 9.61 -25.30
CA ALA A 228 -0.74 8.55 -25.23
C ALA A 228 0.61 9.03 -24.69
N THR A 229 0.96 10.28 -24.97
CA THR A 229 2.25 10.88 -24.60
C THR A 229 2.09 12.23 -23.94
N TRP A 230 3.16 12.74 -23.32
CA TRP A 230 3.21 14.12 -22.85
C TRP A 230 3.00 15.13 -23.99
N ALA A 231 3.53 14.85 -25.19
CA ALA A 231 3.33 15.70 -26.35
C ALA A 231 1.86 15.73 -26.81
N ASN A 232 1.17 14.58 -26.81
CA ASN A 232 -0.27 14.52 -27.09
C ASN A 232 -1.06 15.34 -26.07
N TYR A 233 -0.70 15.22 -24.79
CA TYR A 233 -1.33 15.99 -23.72
C TYR A 233 -1.14 17.51 -23.91
N LEU A 234 0.08 17.97 -24.22
CA LEU A 234 0.35 19.40 -24.48
C LEU A 234 -0.35 19.94 -25.73
N ALA A 235 -0.65 19.08 -26.71
CA ALA A 235 -1.38 19.46 -27.92
C ALA A 235 -2.90 19.58 -27.70
N MET A 236 -3.43 19.10 -26.58
CA MET A 236 -4.85 19.25 -26.21
C MET A 236 -5.18 20.70 -25.83
N SER A 237 -6.46 21.07 -25.93
CA SER A 237 -6.94 22.36 -25.41
C SER A 237 -6.74 22.46 -23.89
N PRO A 238 -6.65 23.68 -23.31
CA PRO A 238 -6.51 23.85 -21.86
C PRO A 238 -7.64 23.20 -21.05
N SER A 239 -8.87 23.20 -21.56
CA SER A 239 -10.01 22.55 -20.90
C SER A 239 -9.89 21.03 -20.91
N ALA A 240 -9.48 20.43 -22.04
CA ALA A 240 -9.27 18.99 -22.14
C ALA A 240 -8.08 18.53 -21.28
N GLN A 241 -7.02 19.34 -21.22
CA GLN A 241 -5.89 19.13 -20.29
C GLN A 241 -6.35 19.11 -18.83
N SER A 242 -7.17 20.07 -18.42
CA SER A 242 -7.73 20.12 -17.06
C SER A 242 -8.64 18.93 -16.78
N ALA A 243 -9.44 18.49 -17.75
CA ALA A 243 -10.32 17.34 -17.61
C ALA A 243 -9.53 16.05 -17.42
N PHE A 244 -8.51 15.81 -18.25
CA PHE A 244 -7.61 14.66 -18.11
C PHE A 244 -6.90 14.64 -16.75
N ARG A 245 -6.42 15.80 -16.26
CA ARG A 245 -5.81 15.90 -14.92
C ARG A 245 -6.79 15.61 -13.81
N GLY A 246 -8.00 16.15 -13.90
CA GLY A 246 -9.06 15.90 -12.92
C GLY A 246 -9.41 14.42 -12.83
N TRP A 247 -9.57 13.77 -13.98
CA TRP A 247 -9.80 12.33 -14.09
C TRP A 247 -8.66 11.51 -13.46
N LEU A 248 -7.40 11.82 -13.80
CA LEU A 248 -6.25 11.12 -13.24
C LEU A 248 -6.16 11.31 -11.71
N ILE A 249 -6.39 12.52 -11.20
CA ILE A 249 -6.36 12.81 -9.76
C ILE A 249 -7.48 12.09 -9.03
N ALA A 250 -8.68 12.01 -9.61
CA ALA A 250 -9.82 11.29 -9.02
C ALA A 250 -9.49 9.81 -8.82
N ALA A 251 -8.96 9.14 -9.85
CA ALA A 251 -8.54 7.74 -9.75
C ALA A 251 -7.49 7.49 -8.65
N ILE A 252 -6.68 8.50 -8.31
CA ILE A 252 -5.68 8.40 -7.24
C ILE A 252 -6.26 8.72 -5.86
N SER A 253 -7.25 9.61 -5.80
CA SER A 253 -7.80 10.14 -4.54
C SER A 253 -8.99 9.33 -4.01
N ASP A 254 -9.69 8.61 -4.88
CA ASP A 254 -10.87 7.80 -4.53
C ASP A 254 -10.50 6.39 -4.02
N ASN A 255 -9.20 6.07 -3.93
CA ASN A 255 -8.61 4.81 -3.44
C ASN A 255 -7.76 5.04 -2.18
#